data_AF-A0A453JN11-F1
#
_entry.id   AF-A0A453JN11-F1
#
_cell.length_a   1.000
_cell.length_b   1.000
_cell.length_c   1.000
_cell.angle_alpha   90.00
_cell.angle_beta   90.00
_cell.angle_gamma   90.00
#
_symmetry.space_group_name_H-M   'P 1'
#
loop_
_entity.id
_entity.type
_entity.pdbx_description
1 polymer ?
#
loop_
_entity_poly.entity_id
_entity_poly.type
_entity_poly.pdbx_seq_one_letter_code
_entity_poly.pdbx_strand_id
1 'polypeptide(L)'
;MAGALQLAQESHNKNLTQKDLQLLASSALLAALSVTPYYDHESGLSHLELENEKERSSRMANLLNFSFDSKRENREQVSRASLLSELAASGVVSCASQEVQDLYNLMEHEFLPLDLALKVQPLLSKISTVGGKLSAAPSVPEIQLSQYQPALEKLTTLRVLQQASRVFQSMRIDTLSRMIPFFDFNVVEKIAVDAVKHNFVAMKVDHLSGAVRFSNTEIESDVFGASHLIGVLADSLNKAVHKPSEVGEDSISLAGVVEKEHQRLLARKSIIEKRKEDYERQILEKEKAEEARRLSIQKKSADEERERLLKERRLREQQRIRQEIEDRAQREIGKTEQKVTKQGAMELVSRYLAYKMSRQGMEKKLEKLAKRMDHLERARRQEEAPLIEEAFRKRVEEEKLLHEQEQLRETELSDQHHAGDLLEKKRLSRLLDHKNAFQERVVQGREAEFQPDEREGGKDQPVDLVKKT
;
A
#
# COMPACT_ATOMS: atom_id res chain seq x y z
N MET A 1 -25.94 7.86 -10.14
CA MET A 1 -24.79 8.78 -10.06
C MET A 1 -24.95 10.00 -10.98
N ALA A 2 -26.14 10.61 -11.05
CA ALA A 2 -26.32 11.99 -11.54
C ALA A 2 -26.48 13.01 -10.38
N GLY A 3 -26.50 12.50 -9.14
CA GLY A 3 -27.17 13.15 -8.01
C GLY A 3 -26.50 14.39 -7.44
N ALA A 4 -25.19 14.59 -7.57
CA ALA A 4 -24.53 15.74 -6.93
C ALA A 4 -24.89 17.07 -7.61
N LEU A 5 -24.78 17.15 -8.94
CA LEU A 5 -25.29 18.28 -9.71
C LEU A 5 -26.81 18.42 -9.59
N GLN A 6 -27.54 17.30 -9.54
CA GLN A 6 -29.00 17.29 -9.43
C GLN A 6 -29.48 17.83 -8.05
N LEU A 7 -28.75 17.52 -6.97
CA LEU A 7 -28.96 18.11 -5.64
C LEU A 7 -28.67 19.62 -5.63
N ALA A 8 -27.68 20.08 -6.39
CA ALA A 8 -27.40 21.52 -6.56
C ALA A 8 -28.52 22.24 -7.34
N GLN A 9 -29.15 21.59 -8.33
CA GLN A 9 -30.37 22.10 -8.97
C GLN A 9 -31.55 22.17 -8.00
N GLU A 10 -31.82 21.07 -7.27
CA GLU A 10 -32.99 20.95 -6.38
C GLU A 10 -32.98 21.93 -5.21
N SER A 11 -31.79 22.23 -4.68
CA SER A 11 -31.62 23.09 -3.49
C SER A 11 -31.74 24.58 -3.77
N HIS A 12 -31.30 25.08 -4.94
CA HIS A 12 -31.12 26.52 -5.13
C HIS A 12 -31.74 27.17 -6.38
N ASN A 13 -31.96 26.47 -7.50
CA ASN A 13 -32.53 27.16 -8.68
C ASN A 13 -33.27 26.24 -9.68
N LYS A 14 -34.61 26.33 -9.68
CA LYS A 14 -35.49 25.51 -10.54
C LYS A 14 -35.61 26.01 -11.98
N ASN A 15 -35.01 27.16 -12.31
CA ASN A 15 -35.15 27.84 -13.59
C ASN A 15 -33.94 27.71 -14.54
N LEU A 16 -32.89 26.96 -14.15
CA LEU A 16 -31.74 26.71 -15.04
C LEU A 16 -32.15 25.78 -16.20
N THR A 17 -31.83 26.17 -17.42
CA THR A 17 -32.02 25.29 -18.58
C THR A 17 -30.90 24.24 -18.67
N GLN A 18 -31.13 23.15 -19.41
CA GLN A 18 -30.09 22.16 -19.68
C GLN A 18 -28.87 22.76 -20.40
N LYS A 19 -29.05 23.83 -21.18
CA LYS A 19 -27.95 24.56 -21.82
C LYS A 19 -27.14 25.38 -20.81
N ASP A 20 -27.80 26.03 -19.85
CA ASP A 20 -27.11 26.75 -18.76
C ASP A 20 -26.26 25.78 -17.92
N LEU A 21 -26.81 24.61 -17.59
CA LEU A 21 -26.12 23.55 -16.86
C LEU A 21 -24.90 23.02 -17.64
N GLN A 22 -25.07 22.75 -18.93
CA GLN A 22 -23.99 22.28 -19.80
C GLN A 22 -22.87 23.33 -19.93
N LEU A 23 -23.23 24.61 -20.04
CA LEU A 23 -22.28 25.72 -20.16
C LEU A 23 -21.54 25.95 -18.83
N LEU A 24 -22.24 25.88 -17.69
CA LEU A 24 -21.62 25.93 -16.35
C LEU A 24 -20.68 24.74 -16.11
N ALA A 25 -21.12 23.52 -16.38
CA ALA A 25 -20.29 22.31 -16.25
C ALA A 25 -19.03 22.38 -17.13
N SER A 26 -19.18 22.85 -18.38
CA SER A 26 -18.06 23.09 -19.29
C SER A 26 -17.10 24.14 -18.75
N SER A 27 -17.61 25.26 -18.21
CA SER A 27 -16.77 26.32 -17.65
C SER A 27 -16.00 25.88 -16.40
N ALA A 28 -16.62 25.09 -15.52
CA ALA A 28 -15.98 24.55 -14.32
C ALA A 28 -14.90 23.53 -14.67
N LEU A 29 -15.18 22.64 -15.63
CA LEU A 29 -14.23 21.63 -16.08
C LEU A 29 -13.04 22.26 -16.83
N LEU A 30 -13.28 23.26 -17.69
CA LEU A 30 -12.20 24.01 -18.36
C LEU A 30 -11.37 24.82 -17.37
N ALA A 31 -11.99 25.42 -16.34
CA ALA A 31 -11.27 26.13 -15.28
C ALA A 31 -10.34 25.18 -14.50
N ALA A 32 -10.83 24.00 -14.08
CA ALA A 32 -10.04 23.01 -13.37
C ALA A 32 -8.93 22.39 -14.25
N LEU A 33 -9.21 22.13 -15.53
CA LEU A 33 -8.20 21.67 -16.48
C LEU A 33 -7.08 22.70 -16.66
N SER A 34 -7.43 23.99 -16.78
CA SER A 34 -6.52 25.12 -17.03
C SER A 34 -5.52 25.41 -15.91
N VAL A 35 -5.71 24.83 -14.72
CA VAL A 35 -4.72 24.88 -13.64
C VAL A 35 -3.44 24.18 -14.11
N THR A 36 -2.28 24.83 -13.96
CA THR A 36 -0.99 24.23 -14.33
C THR A 36 -0.64 23.06 -13.41
N PRO A 37 -0.19 21.90 -13.95
CA PRO A 37 0.10 20.69 -13.17
C PRO A 37 1.49 20.73 -12.49
N TYR A 38 1.88 21.89 -11.96
CA TYR A 38 3.09 22.02 -11.14
C TYR A 38 2.76 21.53 -9.73
N TYR A 39 3.06 20.27 -9.46
CA TYR A 39 2.91 19.66 -8.13
C TYR A 39 4.02 20.10 -7.17
N ASP A 40 5.13 20.62 -7.70
CA ASP A 40 6.28 21.13 -6.96
C ASP A 40 6.46 22.63 -7.24
N HIS A 41 5.83 23.45 -6.40
CA HIS A 41 6.14 24.88 -6.29
C HIS A 41 7.31 25.14 -5.33
N GLU A 42 7.84 24.10 -4.67
CA GLU A 42 8.81 24.22 -3.57
C GLU A 42 10.25 24.29 -4.10
N SER A 43 10.50 23.77 -5.31
CA SER A 43 11.78 23.79 -5.99
C SER A 43 12.27 25.20 -6.38
N GLY A 44 13.05 25.81 -5.47
CA GLY A 44 13.80 27.05 -5.68
C GLY A 44 13.30 28.26 -4.89
N LEU A 45 12.33 28.10 -3.99
CA LEU A 45 12.00 29.10 -2.97
C LEU A 45 12.85 28.88 -1.71
N SER A 46 13.11 29.93 -0.93
CA SER A 46 13.65 29.75 0.42
C SER A 46 12.60 29.16 1.37
N HIS A 47 13.04 28.49 2.44
CA HIS A 47 12.14 27.91 3.46
C HIS A 47 11.12 28.94 3.99
N LEU A 48 11.57 30.18 4.20
CA LEU A 48 10.74 31.27 4.68
C LEU A 48 9.68 31.71 3.65
N GLU A 49 10.02 31.74 2.36
CA GLU A 49 9.05 32.03 1.29
C GLU A 49 8.02 30.90 1.17
N LEU A 50 8.47 29.65 1.27
CA LEU A 50 7.62 28.46 1.24
C LEU A 50 6.61 28.44 2.41
N GLU A 51 7.04 28.78 3.63
CA GLU A 51 6.15 28.92 4.79
C GLU A 51 5.14 30.06 4.60
N ASN A 52 5.58 31.23 4.11
CA ASN A 52 4.69 32.36 3.83
C ASN A 52 3.64 32.03 2.76
N GLU A 53 4.02 31.31 1.69
CA GLU A 53 3.10 30.93 0.61
C GLU A 53 2.13 29.81 1.05
N LYS A 54 2.60 28.85 1.86
CA LYS A 54 1.74 27.85 2.54
C LYS A 54 0.74 28.53 3.48
N GLU A 55 1.15 29.50 4.30
CA GLU A 55 0.25 30.23 5.18
C GLU A 55 -0.75 31.09 4.41
N ARG A 56 -0.30 31.83 3.40
CA ARG A 56 -1.17 32.63 2.51
C ARG A 56 -2.24 31.77 1.84
N SER A 57 -1.87 30.58 1.38
CA SER A 57 -2.79 29.63 0.74
C SER A 57 -3.81 29.07 1.75
N SER A 58 -3.36 28.72 2.95
CA SER A 58 -4.24 28.30 4.05
C SER A 58 -5.23 29.40 4.46
N ARG A 59 -4.76 30.64 4.65
CA ARG A 59 -5.61 31.81 4.93
C ARG A 59 -6.65 32.04 3.82
N MET A 60 -6.27 31.86 2.55
CA MET A 60 -7.20 32.00 1.40
C MET A 60 -8.26 30.88 1.37
N ALA A 61 -7.87 29.62 1.60
CA ALA A 61 -8.80 28.50 1.67
C ALA A 61 -9.82 28.66 2.81
N ASN A 62 -9.38 29.12 3.98
CA ASN A 62 -10.25 29.41 5.12
C ASN A 62 -11.26 30.54 4.82
N LEU A 63 -10.88 31.58 4.06
CA LEU A 63 -11.83 32.63 3.60
C LEU A 63 -12.88 32.10 2.63
N LEU A 64 -12.58 31.02 1.89
CA LEU A 64 -13.51 30.31 1.01
C LEU A 64 -14.28 29.18 1.73
N ASN A 65 -14.14 29.06 3.06
CA ASN A 65 -14.67 27.97 3.89
C ASN A 65 -14.18 26.55 3.53
N PHE A 66 -13.08 26.42 2.77
CA PHE A 66 -12.37 25.14 2.59
C PHE A 66 -11.52 24.85 3.84
N SER A 67 -12.16 24.31 4.88
CA SER A 67 -11.50 23.93 6.12
C SER A 67 -10.69 22.63 5.95
N PHE A 68 -9.38 22.75 5.78
CA PHE A 68 -8.47 21.59 5.82
C PHE A 68 -8.40 21.01 7.23
N ASP A 69 -8.71 19.72 7.37
CA ASP A 69 -8.67 19.02 8.66
C ASP A 69 -7.22 18.63 9.00
N SER A 70 -6.49 19.60 9.56
CA SER A 70 -5.05 19.59 9.89
C SER A 70 -4.56 18.41 10.77
N LYS A 71 -5.47 17.53 11.21
CA LYS A 71 -5.20 16.30 11.97
C LYS A 71 -4.80 15.11 11.09
N ARG A 72 -4.81 15.26 9.76
CA ARG A 72 -4.24 14.29 8.82
C ARG A 72 -2.91 14.81 8.31
N GLU A 73 -1.84 14.38 8.96
CA GLU A 73 -0.47 14.67 8.55
C GLU A 73 -0.28 14.33 7.06
N ASN A 74 0.37 15.25 6.34
CA ASN A 74 0.78 15.10 4.93
C ASN A 74 -0.33 15.00 3.85
N ARG A 75 -1.55 15.51 4.09
CA ARG A 75 -2.50 15.83 3.00
C ARG A 75 -3.39 17.04 3.30
N GLU A 76 -3.61 17.98 2.39
CA GLU A 76 -2.92 18.35 1.13
C GLU A 76 -3.51 19.75 0.78
N GLN A 77 -2.78 20.65 0.10
CA GLN A 77 -3.42 21.86 -0.45
C GLN A 77 -4.42 21.49 -1.57
N VAL A 78 -5.26 22.42 -2.05
CA VAL A 78 -6.24 22.12 -3.12
C VAL A 78 -5.50 21.74 -4.41
N SER A 79 -5.23 20.45 -4.60
CA SER A 79 -4.45 19.95 -5.73
C SER A 79 -5.34 19.76 -6.96
N ARG A 80 -4.78 20.06 -8.14
CA ARG A 80 -5.47 19.89 -9.43
C ARG A 80 -6.04 18.47 -9.61
N ALA A 81 -5.30 17.46 -9.15
CA ALA A 81 -5.74 16.07 -9.18
C ALA A 81 -6.97 15.83 -8.28
N SER A 82 -6.99 16.41 -7.07
CA SER A 82 -8.16 16.34 -6.18
C SER A 82 -9.39 16.99 -6.83
N LEU A 83 -9.26 18.22 -7.34
CA LEU A 83 -10.35 18.94 -8.02
C LEU A 83 -10.93 18.16 -9.20
N LEU A 84 -10.09 17.62 -10.09
CA LEU A 84 -10.58 16.84 -11.23
C LEU A 84 -11.23 15.52 -10.78
N SER A 85 -10.74 14.89 -9.72
CA SER A 85 -11.38 13.69 -9.15
C SER A 85 -12.75 13.99 -8.52
N GLU A 86 -12.92 15.16 -7.90
CA GLU A 86 -14.19 15.62 -7.32
C GLU A 86 -15.20 16.00 -8.41
N LEU A 87 -14.76 16.67 -9.48
CA LEU A 87 -15.60 16.97 -10.65
C LEU A 87 -16.02 15.70 -11.41
N ALA A 88 -15.17 14.67 -11.45
CA ALA A 88 -15.54 13.35 -11.98
C ALA A 88 -16.54 12.63 -11.06
N ALA A 89 -16.29 12.57 -9.75
CA ALA A 89 -17.15 11.88 -8.78
C ALA A 89 -18.53 12.53 -8.62
N SER A 90 -18.62 13.85 -8.74
CA SER A 90 -19.89 14.61 -8.75
C SER A 90 -20.64 14.52 -10.09
N GLY A 91 -20.01 13.97 -11.14
CA GLY A 91 -20.61 13.76 -12.46
C GLY A 91 -20.57 14.98 -13.39
N VAL A 92 -19.89 16.07 -13.01
CA VAL A 92 -19.81 17.32 -13.81
C VAL A 92 -19.27 17.06 -15.21
N VAL A 93 -18.30 16.13 -15.34
CA VAL A 93 -17.74 15.73 -16.64
C VAL A 93 -18.82 15.27 -17.62
N SER A 94 -19.76 14.42 -17.18
CA SER A 94 -20.84 13.91 -18.05
C SER A 94 -21.87 14.97 -18.47
N CYS A 95 -21.87 16.13 -17.81
CA CYS A 95 -22.77 17.25 -18.10
C CYS A 95 -22.14 18.32 -19.00
N ALA A 96 -20.82 18.30 -19.23
CA ALA A 96 -20.12 19.25 -20.10
C ALA A 96 -20.44 19.01 -21.60
N SER A 97 -20.04 19.93 -22.49
CA SER A 97 -20.14 19.70 -23.94
C SER A 97 -19.18 18.60 -24.40
N GLN A 98 -19.50 17.93 -25.52
CA GLN A 98 -18.71 16.81 -26.01
C GLN A 98 -17.25 17.20 -26.28
N GLU A 99 -17.02 18.40 -26.82
CA GLU A 99 -15.69 18.93 -27.10
C GLU A 99 -14.83 19.07 -25.84
N VAL A 100 -15.45 19.39 -24.69
CA VAL A 100 -14.78 19.51 -23.39
C VAL A 100 -14.58 18.14 -22.74
N GLN A 101 -15.50 17.19 -22.94
CA GLN A 101 -15.31 15.80 -22.52
C GLN A 101 -14.17 15.12 -23.29
N ASP A 102 -14.12 15.32 -24.61
CA ASP A 102 -13.05 14.82 -25.48
C ASP A 102 -11.70 15.44 -25.08
N LEU A 103 -11.67 16.75 -24.80
CA LEU A 103 -10.46 17.44 -24.32
C LEU A 103 -9.99 16.92 -22.94
N TYR A 104 -10.91 16.69 -22.00
CA TYR A 104 -10.58 16.10 -20.69
C TYR A 104 -9.92 14.72 -20.85
N ASN A 105 -10.51 13.84 -21.66
CA ASN A 105 -9.98 12.50 -21.93
C ASN A 105 -8.60 12.56 -22.61
N LEU A 106 -8.41 13.44 -23.60
CA LEU A 106 -7.13 13.65 -24.28
C LEU A 106 -6.02 14.13 -23.34
N MET A 107 -6.35 14.99 -22.37
CA MET A 107 -5.36 15.67 -21.53
C MET A 107 -5.00 14.95 -20.24
N GLU A 108 -5.86 14.05 -19.74
CA GLU A 108 -5.66 13.31 -18.50
C GLU A 108 -5.58 11.78 -18.68
N HIS A 109 -6.01 11.22 -19.82
CA HIS A 109 -6.12 9.76 -20.02
C HIS A 109 -5.44 9.23 -21.29
N GLU A 110 -5.39 9.96 -22.41
CA GLU A 110 -4.65 9.53 -23.61
C GLU A 110 -3.13 9.84 -23.55
N PHE A 111 -2.32 8.90 -24.04
CA PHE A 111 -0.87 9.04 -24.18
C PHE A 111 -0.48 9.01 -25.66
N LEU A 112 -0.30 10.19 -26.26
CA LEU A 112 -0.12 10.41 -27.69
C LEU A 112 0.94 11.51 -27.94
N PRO A 113 2.22 11.25 -27.64
CA PRO A 113 3.26 12.29 -27.61
C PRO A 113 3.41 13.09 -28.91
N LEU A 114 3.12 12.48 -30.07
CA LEU A 114 3.21 13.15 -31.38
C LEU A 114 1.91 13.84 -31.81
N ASP A 115 0.74 13.27 -31.50
CA ASP A 115 -0.55 13.67 -32.08
C ASP A 115 -1.42 14.52 -31.14
N LEU A 116 -1.09 14.59 -29.84
CA LEU A 116 -1.91 15.25 -28.81
C LEU A 116 -2.28 16.69 -29.20
N ALA A 117 -1.29 17.50 -29.59
CA ALA A 117 -1.52 18.89 -29.97
C ALA A 117 -2.39 19.01 -31.25
N LEU A 118 -2.16 18.15 -32.23
CA LEU A 118 -2.93 18.10 -33.49
C LEU A 118 -4.41 17.72 -33.26
N LYS A 119 -4.67 16.83 -32.28
CA LYS A 119 -6.04 16.50 -31.84
C LYS A 119 -6.70 17.62 -31.03
N VAL A 120 -5.93 18.31 -30.17
CA VAL A 120 -6.45 19.35 -29.26
C VAL A 120 -6.76 20.65 -30.00
N GLN A 121 -5.96 21.05 -31.00
CA GLN A 121 -6.16 22.28 -31.78
C GLN A 121 -7.59 22.47 -32.33
N PRO A 122 -8.21 21.49 -33.04
CA PRO A 122 -9.59 21.62 -33.52
C PRO A 122 -10.66 21.54 -32.43
N LEU A 123 -10.33 21.10 -31.21
CA LEU A 123 -11.24 21.17 -30.05
C LEU A 123 -11.21 22.57 -29.44
N LEU A 124 -10.02 23.15 -29.23
CA LEU A 124 -9.87 24.53 -28.73
C LEU A 124 -10.55 25.55 -29.65
N SER A 125 -10.43 25.40 -30.98
CA SER A 125 -11.11 26.28 -31.93
C SER A 125 -12.64 26.14 -31.94
N LYS A 126 -13.19 24.99 -31.53
CA LYS A 126 -14.64 24.85 -31.31
C LYS A 126 -15.03 25.48 -29.98
N ILE A 127 -14.31 25.19 -28.90
CA ILE A 127 -14.57 25.69 -27.55
C ILE A 127 -14.54 27.22 -27.51
N SER A 128 -13.66 27.89 -28.27
CA SER A 128 -13.64 29.36 -28.35
C SER A 128 -14.88 29.98 -29.00
N THR A 129 -15.64 29.22 -29.80
CA THR A 129 -16.97 29.64 -30.33
C THR A 129 -18.13 29.32 -29.38
N VAL A 130 -17.91 28.51 -28.34
CA VAL A 130 -18.92 28.17 -27.33
C VAL A 130 -18.84 29.20 -26.21
N GLY A 131 -19.71 30.21 -26.29
CA GLY A 131 -19.91 31.21 -25.23
C GLY A 131 -21.36 31.69 -25.21
N GLY A 132 -21.82 32.20 -24.07
CA GLY A 132 -23.18 32.72 -23.99
C GLY A 132 -23.64 33.16 -22.60
N LYS A 133 -24.76 33.89 -22.59
CA LYS A 133 -25.41 34.42 -21.39
C LYS A 133 -26.28 33.36 -20.72
N LEU A 134 -26.17 33.25 -19.40
CA LEU A 134 -27.01 32.34 -18.61
C LEU A 134 -28.46 32.82 -18.63
N SER A 135 -29.36 31.98 -19.14
CA SER A 135 -30.78 32.29 -19.35
C SER A 135 -31.53 32.58 -18.04
N ALA A 136 -31.01 32.12 -16.91
CA ALA A 136 -31.59 32.30 -15.58
C ALA A 136 -30.98 33.47 -14.76
N ALA A 137 -29.88 34.09 -15.23
CA ALA A 137 -29.11 35.04 -14.41
C ALA A 137 -28.46 36.17 -15.26
N PRO A 138 -29.24 37.12 -15.82
CA PRO A 138 -28.75 38.16 -16.72
C PRO A 138 -27.85 39.24 -16.04
N SER A 139 -27.64 39.16 -14.74
CA SER A 139 -26.73 40.02 -13.95
C SER A 139 -25.32 39.43 -13.79
N VAL A 140 -25.10 38.18 -14.18
CA VAL A 140 -23.78 37.53 -14.14
C VAL A 140 -23.03 37.85 -15.44
N PRO A 141 -21.70 38.12 -15.41
CA PRO A 141 -20.90 38.29 -16.61
C PRO A 141 -21.06 37.12 -17.60
N GLU A 142 -21.05 37.43 -18.89
CA GLU A 142 -21.18 36.43 -19.95
C GLU A 142 -20.00 35.45 -19.91
N ILE A 143 -20.30 34.14 -19.82
CA ILE A 143 -19.26 33.11 -19.71
C ILE A 143 -18.66 32.88 -21.10
N GLN A 144 -17.44 33.39 -21.28
CA GLN A 144 -16.65 33.25 -22.49
C GLN A 144 -15.59 32.16 -22.29
N LEU A 145 -15.80 30.97 -22.88
CA LEU A 145 -14.85 29.86 -22.72
C LEU A 145 -13.49 30.11 -23.41
N SER A 146 -13.43 31.09 -24.31
CA SER A 146 -12.21 31.61 -24.93
C SER A 146 -11.16 32.09 -23.90
N GLN A 147 -11.57 32.54 -22.70
CA GLN A 147 -10.62 32.99 -21.67
C GLN A 147 -9.67 31.88 -21.20
N TYR A 148 -10.06 30.61 -21.35
CA TYR A 148 -9.24 29.45 -20.98
C TYR A 148 -8.25 29.03 -22.08
N GLN A 149 -8.44 29.48 -23.33
CA GLN A 149 -7.65 29.01 -24.48
C GLN A 149 -6.12 29.14 -24.26
N PRO A 150 -5.55 30.29 -23.83
CA PRO A 150 -4.09 30.43 -23.68
C PRO A 150 -3.53 29.53 -22.56
N ALA A 151 -4.32 29.27 -21.51
CA ALA A 151 -3.94 28.37 -20.43
C ALA A 151 -3.95 26.91 -20.90
N LEU A 152 -4.94 26.53 -21.72
CA LEU A 152 -5.04 25.20 -22.31
C LEU A 152 -3.95 24.94 -23.37
N GLU A 153 -3.55 25.95 -24.13
CA GLU A 153 -2.41 25.88 -25.07
C GLU A 153 -1.09 25.68 -24.32
N LYS A 154 -0.85 26.42 -23.22
CA LYS A 154 0.30 26.16 -22.32
C LYS A 154 0.23 24.77 -21.69
N LEU A 155 -0.94 24.34 -21.22
CA LEU A 155 -1.15 23.01 -20.64
C LEU A 155 -0.86 21.88 -21.65
N THR A 156 -1.30 22.05 -22.91
CA THR A 156 -1.06 21.09 -23.99
C THR A 156 0.42 21.02 -24.32
N THR A 157 1.10 22.17 -24.37
CA THR A 157 2.56 22.26 -24.50
C THR A 157 3.27 21.50 -23.38
N LEU A 158 2.88 21.71 -22.12
CA LEU A 158 3.42 21.00 -20.94
C LEU A 158 3.17 19.48 -21.02
N ARG A 159 1.97 19.04 -21.43
CA ARG A 159 1.66 17.61 -21.61
C ARG A 159 2.46 16.98 -22.74
N VAL A 160 2.63 17.64 -23.89
CA VAL A 160 3.49 17.14 -24.98
C VAL A 160 4.93 16.97 -24.51
N LEU A 161 5.50 17.95 -23.79
CA LEU A 161 6.84 17.86 -23.22
C LEU A 161 6.98 16.69 -22.22
N GLN A 162 5.98 16.48 -21.36
CA GLN A 162 5.95 15.38 -20.38
C GLN A 162 5.76 13.99 -21.03
N GLN A 163 4.97 13.89 -22.10
CA GLN A 163 4.81 12.63 -22.84
C GLN A 163 6.06 12.32 -23.69
N ALA A 164 6.68 13.36 -24.28
CA ALA A 164 7.92 13.23 -25.03
C ALA A 164 9.09 12.76 -24.16
N SER A 165 9.27 13.32 -22.96
CA SER A 165 10.37 12.96 -22.06
C SER A 165 10.33 11.52 -21.54
N ARG A 166 9.16 10.87 -21.61
CA ARG A 166 8.97 9.45 -21.24
C ARG A 166 9.26 8.47 -22.38
N VAL A 167 9.41 8.96 -23.62
CA VAL A 167 9.55 8.12 -24.82
C VAL A 167 10.88 8.38 -25.54
N PHE A 168 11.35 9.62 -25.56
CA PHE A 168 12.54 10.02 -26.27
C PHE A 168 13.64 10.40 -25.29
N GLN A 169 14.85 9.85 -25.47
CA GLN A 169 16.05 10.32 -24.76
C GLN A 169 16.60 11.61 -25.39
N SER A 170 16.43 11.77 -26.70
CA SER A 170 16.77 12.99 -27.43
C SER A 170 15.90 13.18 -28.67
N MET A 171 15.68 14.43 -29.07
CA MET A 171 15.00 14.83 -30.30
C MET A 171 15.56 16.15 -30.83
N ARG A 172 15.26 16.50 -32.09
CA ARG A 172 15.64 17.81 -32.64
C ARG A 172 14.64 18.89 -32.22
N ILE A 173 15.14 20.12 -32.09
CA ILE A 173 14.32 21.32 -31.90
C ILE A 173 13.29 21.45 -33.03
N ASP A 174 13.68 21.20 -34.28
CA ASP A 174 12.77 21.15 -35.44
C ASP A 174 11.56 20.24 -35.24
N THR A 175 11.80 19.06 -34.66
CA THR A 175 10.75 18.04 -34.48
C THR A 175 9.82 18.40 -33.33
N LEU A 176 10.35 18.94 -32.23
CA LEU A 176 9.54 19.44 -31.12
C LEU A 176 8.66 20.63 -31.53
N SER A 177 9.20 21.57 -32.31
CA SER A 177 8.45 22.71 -32.86
C SER A 177 7.30 22.25 -33.75
N ARG A 178 7.52 21.26 -34.64
CA ARG A 178 6.44 20.69 -35.48
C ARG A 178 5.36 19.94 -34.69
N MET A 179 5.69 19.41 -33.52
CA MET A 179 4.72 18.74 -32.63
C MET A 179 3.82 19.73 -31.89
N ILE A 180 4.14 21.03 -31.85
CA ILE A 180 3.45 22.04 -31.04
C ILE A 180 3.05 23.24 -31.92
N PRO A 181 2.01 23.12 -32.76
CA PRO A 181 1.60 24.15 -33.72
C PRO A 181 0.98 25.42 -33.09
N PHE A 182 0.92 25.52 -31.76
CA PHE A 182 0.35 26.66 -31.05
C PHE A 182 1.33 27.83 -30.91
N PHE A 183 2.64 27.55 -30.85
CA PHE A 183 3.65 28.50 -30.37
C PHE A 183 4.97 28.38 -31.13
N ASP A 184 5.61 29.52 -31.39
CA ASP A 184 7.00 29.57 -31.82
C ASP A 184 7.93 28.92 -30.77
N PHE A 185 9.05 28.35 -31.22
CA PHE A 185 9.98 27.64 -30.33
C PHE A 185 10.47 28.50 -29.16
N ASN A 186 10.64 29.81 -29.32
CA ASN A 186 11.02 30.74 -28.24
C ASN A 186 10.03 30.72 -27.06
N VAL A 187 8.73 30.51 -27.33
CA VAL A 187 7.68 30.42 -26.31
C VAL A 187 7.61 29.01 -25.73
N VAL A 188 7.79 27.97 -26.56
CA VAL A 188 7.92 26.58 -26.11
C VAL A 188 9.13 26.40 -25.19
N GLU A 189 10.27 26.99 -25.52
CA GLU A 189 11.48 27.00 -24.69
C GLU A 189 11.25 27.71 -23.36
N LYS A 190 10.57 28.87 -23.36
CA LYS A 190 10.20 29.56 -22.10
C LYS A 190 9.30 28.70 -21.22
N ILE A 191 8.36 27.95 -21.81
CA ILE A 191 7.48 27.00 -21.10
C ILE A 191 8.29 25.77 -20.62
N ALA A 192 9.28 25.32 -21.38
CA ALA A 192 10.16 24.22 -21.02
C ALA A 192 11.11 24.58 -19.86
N VAL A 193 11.67 25.79 -19.84
CA VAL A 193 12.49 26.30 -18.72
C VAL A 193 11.66 26.44 -17.45
N ASP A 194 10.42 26.93 -17.56
CA ASP A 194 9.44 26.99 -16.46
C ASP A 194 9.12 25.57 -15.92
N ALA A 195 8.94 24.59 -16.81
CA ALA A 195 8.73 23.19 -16.45
C ALA A 195 9.95 22.52 -15.81
N VAL A 196 11.17 22.82 -16.27
CA VAL A 196 12.42 22.30 -15.67
C VAL A 196 12.64 22.88 -14.28
N LYS A 197 12.38 24.19 -14.09
CA LYS A 197 12.48 24.86 -12.79
C LYS A 197 11.56 24.24 -11.73
N HIS A 198 10.33 23.87 -12.13
CA HIS A 198 9.32 23.25 -11.27
C HIS A 198 9.37 21.71 -11.25
N ASN A 199 10.54 21.12 -11.54
CA ASN A 199 10.79 19.67 -11.56
C ASN A 199 9.82 18.83 -12.44
N PHE A 200 9.00 19.47 -13.28
CA PHE A 200 7.87 18.85 -13.97
C PHE A 200 8.31 18.01 -15.17
N VAL A 201 9.38 18.43 -15.85
CA VAL A 201 10.09 17.64 -16.87
C VAL A 201 11.59 17.93 -16.77
N ALA A 202 12.41 16.89 -16.70
CA ALA A 202 13.86 17.02 -16.73
C ALA A 202 14.40 16.96 -18.17
N MET A 203 14.76 18.13 -18.72
CA MET A 203 15.35 18.26 -20.06
C MET A 203 16.45 19.31 -20.12
N LYS A 204 17.32 19.20 -21.13
CA LYS A 204 18.42 20.10 -21.43
C LYS A 204 18.37 20.44 -22.92
N VAL A 205 18.20 21.72 -23.25
CA VAL A 205 18.21 22.22 -24.63
C VAL A 205 19.66 22.53 -25.02
N ASP A 206 20.10 22.00 -26.15
CA ASP A 206 21.41 22.27 -26.74
C ASP A 206 21.21 22.93 -28.11
N HIS A 207 21.37 24.25 -28.13
CA HIS A 207 21.23 25.07 -29.33
C HIS A 207 22.37 24.88 -30.34
N LEU A 208 23.55 24.38 -29.91
CA LEU A 208 24.69 24.15 -30.81
C LEU A 208 24.48 22.87 -31.64
N SER A 209 23.93 21.82 -31.04
CA SER A 209 23.56 20.59 -31.76
C SER A 209 22.10 20.59 -32.28
N GLY A 210 21.33 21.65 -32.01
CA GLY A 210 19.92 21.77 -32.43
C GLY A 210 19.00 20.73 -31.78
N ALA A 211 19.33 20.26 -30.58
CA ALA A 211 18.73 19.08 -29.96
C ALA A 211 18.25 19.32 -28.52
N VAL A 212 17.11 18.72 -28.17
CA VAL A 212 16.63 18.60 -26.80
C VAL A 212 17.00 17.21 -26.30
N ARG A 213 17.70 17.13 -25.17
CA ARG A 213 18.01 15.87 -24.47
C ARG A 213 17.16 15.79 -23.20
N PHE A 214 16.40 14.72 -23.07
CA PHE A 214 15.65 14.41 -21.86
C PHE A 214 16.52 13.55 -20.94
N SER A 215 16.46 13.82 -19.64
CA SER A 215 17.24 13.12 -18.62
C SER A 215 16.30 12.42 -17.64
N ASN A 216 16.49 11.12 -17.43
CA ASN A 216 15.60 10.34 -16.57
C ASN A 216 15.95 10.59 -15.10
N THR A 217 15.35 11.62 -14.49
CA THR A 217 15.42 11.86 -13.04
C THR A 217 14.84 10.72 -12.20
N GLU A 218 13.99 9.88 -12.80
CA GLU A 218 13.56 8.58 -12.24
C GLU A 218 14.72 7.58 -12.05
N ILE A 219 15.92 7.85 -12.60
CA ILE A 219 17.14 7.06 -12.40
C ILE A 219 18.19 7.88 -11.62
N GLU A 220 18.32 9.18 -11.90
CA GLU A 220 19.32 10.07 -11.25
C GLU A 220 18.94 10.48 -9.81
N SER A 221 17.74 10.17 -9.33
CA SER A 221 17.35 10.36 -7.92
C SER A 221 17.60 9.09 -7.09
N ASP A 222 18.78 9.00 -6.46
CA ASP A 222 19.25 7.83 -5.67
C ASP A 222 18.21 7.28 -4.66
N VAL A 223 17.34 8.13 -4.12
CA VAL A 223 16.31 7.74 -3.13
C VAL A 223 15.05 7.18 -3.79
N PHE A 224 14.55 7.80 -4.86
CA PHE A 224 13.24 7.44 -5.45
C PHE A 224 13.37 6.44 -6.60
N GLY A 225 14.40 6.55 -7.45
CA GLY A 225 14.64 5.60 -8.54
C GLY A 225 14.94 4.20 -8.00
N ALA A 226 15.82 4.11 -7.00
CA ALA A 226 16.09 2.86 -6.29
C ALA A 226 14.82 2.31 -5.61
N SER A 227 14.06 3.14 -4.90
CA SER A 227 12.82 2.72 -4.23
C SER A 227 11.75 2.20 -5.20
N HIS A 228 11.56 2.84 -6.36
CA HIS A 228 10.61 2.36 -7.37
C HIS A 228 11.09 1.06 -8.05
N LEU A 229 12.38 0.95 -8.39
CA LEU A 229 12.94 -0.28 -8.97
C LEU A 229 12.91 -1.45 -7.98
N ILE A 230 13.26 -1.22 -6.70
CA ILE A 230 13.13 -2.20 -5.61
C ILE A 230 11.66 -2.54 -5.38
N GLY A 231 10.75 -1.56 -5.46
CA GLY A 231 9.31 -1.75 -5.38
C GLY A 231 8.80 -2.68 -6.47
N VAL A 232 9.13 -2.41 -7.75
CA VAL A 232 8.78 -3.28 -8.89
C VAL A 232 9.40 -4.68 -8.75
N LEU A 233 10.65 -4.78 -8.26
CA LEU A 233 11.29 -6.06 -7.95
C LEU A 233 10.51 -6.82 -6.87
N ALA A 234 10.23 -6.19 -5.73
CA ALA A 234 9.47 -6.76 -4.63
C ALA A 234 8.06 -7.18 -5.06
N ASP A 235 7.39 -6.38 -5.90
CA ASP A 235 6.08 -6.72 -6.45
C ASP A 235 6.14 -7.93 -7.40
N SER A 236 7.20 -8.02 -8.22
CA SER A 236 7.43 -9.17 -9.11
C SER A 236 7.81 -10.45 -8.34
N LEU A 237 8.58 -10.30 -7.25
CA LEU A 237 8.97 -11.38 -6.35
C LEU A 237 7.77 -11.84 -5.53
N ASN A 238 6.96 -10.94 -4.98
CA ASN A 238 5.70 -11.29 -4.29
C ASN A 238 4.73 -12.00 -5.24
N LYS A 239 4.60 -11.55 -6.50
CA LYS A 239 3.80 -12.26 -7.52
C LYS A 239 4.37 -13.65 -7.87
N ALA A 240 5.67 -13.88 -7.74
CA ALA A 240 6.29 -15.20 -7.89
C ALA A 240 6.12 -16.08 -6.64
N VAL A 241 6.27 -15.51 -5.44
CA VAL A 241 6.17 -16.16 -4.11
C VAL A 241 4.72 -16.46 -3.71
N HIS A 242 3.74 -15.73 -4.27
CA HIS A 242 2.31 -16.06 -4.15
C HIS A 242 1.85 -17.23 -5.03
N LYS A 243 2.74 -17.88 -5.79
CA LYS A 243 2.55 -19.30 -6.11
C LYS A 243 2.78 -20.08 -4.82
N PRO A 244 1.82 -20.87 -4.30
CA PRO A 244 1.90 -21.43 -2.95
C PRO A 244 3.05 -22.44 -2.80
N SER A 245 4.20 -21.91 -2.41
CA SER A 245 5.34 -22.64 -1.90
C SER A 245 5.24 -22.70 -0.38
N GLU A 246 4.37 -23.56 0.13
CA GLU A 246 4.33 -23.98 1.54
C GLU A 246 5.61 -24.80 1.86
N VAL A 247 6.76 -24.13 1.87
CA VAL A 247 8.09 -24.73 2.04
C VAL A 247 8.91 -23.83 2.98
N GLY A 248 8.77 -24.13 4.27
CA GLY A 248 9.24 -23.30 5.37
C GLY A 248 8.08 -23.12 6.36
N GLU A 249 8.02 -23.84 7.47
CA GLU A 249 9.13 -24.47 8.21
C GLU A 249 9.17 -26.01 8.16
N ASP A 250 8.10 -26.66 7.65
CA ASP A 250 7.93 -28.13 7.71
C ASP A 250 8.94 -28.96 6.90
N SER A 251 9.67 -28.38 5.94
CA SER A 251 10.54 -29.14 5.03
C SER A 251 11.70 -29.86 5.75
N ILE A 252 12.24 -29.28 6.83
CA ILE A 252 13.30 -29.87 7.66
C ILE A 252 12.73 -31.02 8.50
N SER A 253 11.50 -30.88 9.01
CA SER A 253 10.76 -31.94 9.68
C SER A 253 10.47 -33.10 8.70
N LEU A 254 10.04 -32.78 7.48
CA LEU A 254 9.66 -33.74 6.46
C LEU A 254 10.80 -34.69 6.08
N ALA A 255 12.03 -34.19 5.94
CA ALA A 255 13.21 -35.03 5.69
C ALA A 255 13.39 -36.10 6.79
N GLY A 256 13.40 -35.67 8.06
CA GLY A 256 13.52 -36.57 9.20
C GLY A 256 12.32 -37.50 9.41
N VAL A 257 11.13 -37.13 8.95
CA VAL A 257 9.92 -37.99 8.93
C VAL A 257 10.01 -39.02 7.81
N VAL A 258 10.45 -38.63 6.61
CA VAL A 258 10.64 -39.53 5.46
C VAL A 258 11.72 -40.58 5.74
N GLU A 259 12.84 -40.22 6.36
CA GLU A 259 13.85 -41.20 6.79
C GLU A 259 13.29 -42.19 7.82
N LYS A 260 12.54 -41.72 8.81
CA LYS A 260 11.90 -42.58 9.82
C LYS A 260 10.88 -43.53 9.20
N GLU A 261 10.02 -43.06 8.30
CA GLU A 261 9.07 -43.93 7.59
C GLU A 261 9.78 -44.88 6.62
N HIS A 262 10.87 -44.48 5.97
CA HIS A 262 11.69 -45.39 5.16
C HIS A 262 12.28 -46.53 5.99
N GLN A 263 12.90 -46.21 7.14
CA GLN A 263 13.38 -47.22 8.10
C GLN A 263 12.24 -48.10 8.63
N ARG A 264 11.07 -47.52 8.91
CA ARG A 264 9.85 -48.23 9.35
C ARG A 264 9.33 -49.20 8.29
N LEU A 265 9.38 -48.82 7.01
CA LEU A 265 8.99 -49.66 5.88
C LEU A 265 10.00 -50.81 5.64
N LEU A 266 11.30 -50.55 5.75
CA LEU A 266 12.34 -51.60 5.70
C LEU A 266 12.19 -52.60 6.85
N ALA A 267 12.01 -52.12 8.09
CA ALA A 267 11.73 -52.96 9.24
C ALA A 267 10.45 -53.78 9.04
N ARG A 268 9.36 -53.15 8.59
CA ARG A 268 8.09 -53.82 8.26
C ARG A 268 8.27 -54.90 7.18
N LYS A 269 9.08 -54.65 6.14
CA LYS A 269 9.41 -55.67 5.12
C LYS A 269 10.06 -56.89 5.77
N SER A 270 11.12 -56.70 6.56
CA SER A 270 11.82 -57.81 7.22
C SER A 270 10.94 -58.59 8.21
N ILE A 271 9.98 -57.93 8.86
CA ILE A 271 9.01 -58.58 9.76
C ILE A 271 7.99 -59.41 8.96
N ILE A 272 7.53 -58.92 7.80
CA ILE A 272 6.64 -59.67 6.91
C ILE A 272 7.38 -60.89 6.32
N GLU A 273 8.64 -60.72 5.91
CA GLU A 273 9.50 -61.75 5.35
C GLU A 273 9.75 -62.89 6.36
N LYS A 274 10.16 -62.57 7.59
CA LYS A 274 10.28 -63.55 8.69
C LYS A 274 8.96 -64.23 9.03
N ARG A 275 7.84 -63.49 9.09
CA ARG A 275 6.52 -64.07 9.33
C ARG A 275 6.08 -65.02 8.20
N LYS A 276 6.51 -64.78 6.96
CA LYS A 276 6.27 -65.67 5.83
C LYS A 276 7.09 -66.96 5.97
N GLU A 277 8.39 -66.87 6.28
CA GLU A 277 9.22 -68.04 6.60
C GLU A 277 8.64 -68.87 7.75
N ASP A 278 8.25 -68.23 8.87
CA ASP A 278 7.71 -68.94 10.04
C ASP A 278 6.34 -69.55 9.77
N TYR A 279 5.53 -68.95 8.90
CA TYR A 279 4.26 -69.53 8.45
C TYR A 279 4.48 -70.74 7.52
N GLU A 280 5.45 -70.67 6.61
CA GLU A 280 5.87 -71.79 5.76
C GLU A 280 6.44 -72.95 6.59
N ARG A 281 7.28 -72.66 7.61
CA ARG A 281 7.74 -73.64 8.60
C ARG A 281 6.57 -74.28 9.37
N GLN A 282 5.60 -73.49 9.82
CA GLN A 282 4.42 -74.00 10.53
C GLN A 282 3.49 -74.83 9.64
N ILE A 283 3.41 -74.58 8.33
CA ILE A 283 2.70 -75.45 7.39
C ILE A 283 3.43 -76.79 7.31
N LEU A 284 4.74 -76.77 7.04
CA LEU A 284 5.57 -77.98 6.91
C LEU A 284 5.58 -78.84 8.19
N GLU A 285 5.51 -78.21 9.37
CA GLU A 285 5.37 -78.91 10.65
C GLU A 285 3.95 -79.47 10.85
N LYS A 286 2.89 -78.74 10.45
CA LYS A 286 1.50 -79.22 10.50
C LYS A 286 1.26 -80.40 9.57
N GLU A 287 1.84 -80.42 8.38
CA GLU A 287 1.78 -81.55 7.45
C GLU A 287 2.37 -82.81 8.09
N LYS A 288 3.60 -82.74 8.59
CA LYS A 288 4.26 -83.84 9.33
C LYS A 288 3.49 -84.26 10.59
N ALA A 289 2.91 -83.30 11.31
CA ALA A 289 2.07 -83.58 12.47
C ALA A 289 0.73 -84.21 12.08
N GLU A 290 0.19 -83.93 10.90
CA GLU A 290 -1.01 -84.61 10.39
C GLU A 290 -0.71 -86.03 9.94
N GLU A 291 0.41 -86.28 9.25
CA GLU A 291 0.90 -87.63 8.95
C GLU A 291 1.07 -88.45 10.23
N ALA A 292 1.77 -87.90 11.23
CA ALA A 292 1.92 -88.52 12.54
C ALA A 292 0.57 -88.74 13.26
N ARG A 293 -0.38 -87.80 13.14
CA ARG A 293 -1.74 -87.95 13.71
C ARG A 293 -2.53 -89.06 13.02
N ARG A 294 -2.51 -89.14 11.69
CA ARG A 294 -3.14 -90.22 10.90
C ARG A 294 -2.62 -91.59 11.36
N LEU A 295 -1.30 -91.73 11.51
CA LEU A 295 -0.65 -92.93 12.08
C LEU A 295 -1.04 -93.20 13.55
N SER A 296 -1.21 -92.15 14.37
CA SER A 296 -1.64 -92.32 15.77
C SER A 296 -3.12 -92.69 15.93
N ILE A 297 -3.98 -92.22 15.03
CA ILE A 297 -5.43 -92.51 15.04
C ILE A 297 -5.65 -93.98 14.68
N GLN A 298 -4.94 -94.49 13.66
CA GLN A 298 -4.94 -95.92 13.31
C GLN A 298 -4.52 -96.83 14.49
N LYS A 299 -3.62 -96.36 15.36
CA LYS A 299 -3.26 -97.07 16.59
C LYS A 299 -4.35 -96.97 17.66
N LYS A 300 -4.86 -95.76 17.93
CA LYS A 300 -5.89 -95.53 18.95
C LYS A 300 -7.21 -96.24 18.66
N SER A 301 -7.65 -96.33 17.39
CA SER A 301 -8.84 -97.12 17.05
C SER A 301 -8.71 -98.58 17.46
N ALA A 302 -7.52 -99.17 17.25
CA ALA A 302 -7.21 -100.55 17.66
C ALA A 302 -7.04 -100.75 19.18
N ASP A 303 -6.99 -99.67 19.96
CA ASP A 303 -6.94 -99.69 21.43
C ASP A 303 -8.30 -99.33 22.08
N GLU A 304 -9.06 -98.38 21.53
CA GLU A 304 -10.39 -97.99 22.05
C GLU A 304 -11.44 -99.10 21.91
N GLU A 305 -11.34 -99.93 20.88
CA GLU A 305 -12.13 -101.17 20.74
C GLU A 305 -11.92 -102.13 21.92
N ARG A 306 -10.75 -102.08 22.57
CA ARG A 306 -10.44 -102.89 23.77
C ARG A 306 -11.02 -102.26 25.03
N GLU A 307 -11.09 -100.93 25.12
CA GLU A 307 -11.41 -100.22 26.36
C GLU A 307 -12.92 -99.96 26.56
N ARG A 308 -13.71 -99.86 25.46
CA ARG A 308 -15.19 -99.74 25.55
C ARG A 308 -15.81 -100.89 26.34
N LEU A 309 -15.22 -102.09 26.24
CA LEU A 309 -15.60 -103.32 26.94
C LEU A 309 -15.51 -103.24 28.48
N LEU A 310 -14.91 -102.18 29.05
CA LEU A 310 -14.64 -102.04 30.49
C LEU A 310 -15.53 -101.01 31.20
N LYS A 311 -15.89 -99.89 30.55
CA LYS A 311 -16.44 -98.69 31.24
C LYS A 311 -17.95 -98.69 31.46
N GLU A 312 -18.70 -99.51 30.72
CA GLU A 312 -20.16 -99.70 30.90
C GLU A 312 -20.54 -100.11 32.35
N ARG A 313 -19.58 -100.69 33.09
CA ARG A 313 -19.75 -101.20 34.46
C ARG A 313 -19.95 -100.15 35.56
N ARG A 314 -19.60 -98.87 35.37
CA ARG A 314 -19.40 -97.92 36.51
C ARG A 314 -20.46 -96.84 36.77
N LEU A 315 -21.21 -96.39 35.77
CA LEU A 315 -21.86 -95.05 35.83
C LEU A 315 -23.16 -94.94 36.69
N ARG A 316 -23.45 -95.90 37.57
CA ARG A 316 -24.79 -96.08 38.20
C ARG A 316 -24.93 -95.50 39.62
N GLU A 317 -23.97 -94.70 40.10
CA GLU A 317 -23.77 -94.52 41.56
C GLU A 317 -24.05 -93.13 42.19
N GLN A 318 -23.95 -91.99 41.46
CA GLN A 318 -23.60 -90.70 42.12
C GLN A 318 -24.68 -89.59 42.31
N GLN A 319 -25.89 -89.69 41.73
CA GLN A 319 -26.77 -88.51 41.48
C GLN A 319 -27.54 -87.88 42.69
N ARG A 320 -27.00 -87.82 43.92
CA ARG A 320 -27.85 -87.73 45.16
C ARG A 320 -27.73 -86.54 46.13
N ILE A 321 -26.90 -85.51 45.93
CA ILE A 321 -26.36 -84.68 47.06
C ILE A 321 -26.78 -83.18 47.14
N ARG A 322 -27.55 -82.61 46.21
CA ARG A 322 -27.28 -81.22 45.73
C ARG A 322 -28.24 -80.03 46.07
N GLN A 323 -29.07 -80.03 47.13
CA GLN A 323 -30.32 -79.20 47.14
C GLN A 323 -30.67 -78.28 48.37
N GLU A 324 -29.73 -77.70 49.14
CA GLU A 324 -30.03 -77.29 50.55
C GLU A 324 -29.75 -75.83 51.05
N ILE A 325 -29.47 -74.79 50.23
CA ILE A 325 -28.65 -73.62 50.70
C ILE A 325 -29.27 -72.17 50.71
N GLU A 326 -30.46 -71.87 50.19
CA GLU A 326 -30.65 -70.64 49.37
C GLU A 326 -31.12 -69.24 49.94
N ASP A 327 -31.52 -68.97 51.21
CA ASP A 327 -32.15 -67.66 51.62
C ASP A 327 -31.58 -66.94 52.87
N ARG A 328 -31.74 -65.58 52.99
CA ARG A 328 -32.13 -64.88 54.26
C ARG A 328 -32.38 -63.34 54.36
N ALA A 329 -32.02 -62.44 53.42
CA ALA A 329 -31.75 -61.00 53.77
C ALA A 329 -32.37 -59.87 52.87
N GLN A 330 -32.91 -58.72 53.43
CA GLN A 330 -33.36 -57.44 52.74
C GLN A 330 -34.06 -56.28 53.62
N ARG A 331 -34.09 -54.94 53.21
CA ARG A 331 -34.99 -53.69 53.55
C ARG A 331 -34.27 -52.30 53.92
N GLU A 332 -34.74 -51.00 54.02
CA GLU A 332 -35.88 -50.07 53.58
C GLU A 332 -35.69 -48.49 53.90
N ILE A 333 -36.43 -47.45 53.33
CA ILE A 333 -36.23 -45.92 53.49
C ILE A 333 -37.44 -44.89 53.19
N GLY A 334 -37.44 -43.54 53.53
CA GLY A 334 -38.49 -42.46 53.22
C GLY A 334 -38.18 -40.88 53.40
N LYS A 335 -39.04 -39.85 52.99
CA LYS A 335 -38.77 -38.33 52.89
C LYS A 335 -39.96 -37.23 52.80
N THR A 336 -39.67 -35.88 52.92
CA THR A 336 -40.29 -34.56 52.34
C THR A 336 -41.68 -33.90 52.77
N GLU A 337 -42.17 -32.61 52.58
CA GLU A 337 -41.72 -31.14 52.40
C GLU A 337 -42.89 -30.01 52.25
N GLN A 338 -42.64 -28.63 52.27
CA GLN A 338 -43.39 -27.40 51.70
C GLN A 338 -44.59 -26.63 52.43
N LYS A 339 -45.14 -25.35 52.21
CA LYS A 339 -44.99 -23.97 51.51
C LYS A 339 -46.04 -22.87 52.12
N VAL A 340 -46.55 -21.62 51.77
CA VAL A 340 -46.85 -20.60 50.64
C VAL A 340 -47.09 -19.06 51.08
N THR A 341 -47.89 -18.12 50.42
CA THR A 341 -48.00 -16.58 50.57
C THR A 341 -49.34 -15.80 50.18
N LYS A 342 -49.50 -14.43 50.42
CA LYS A 342 -50.24 -13.37 49.58
C LYS A 342 -50.54 -11.92 50.19
N GLN A 343 -50.26 -10.81 49.45
CA GLN A 343 -50.78 -9.38 49.59
C GLN A 343 -50.60 -8.59 48.25
N GLY A 344 -51.15 -7.36 48.02
CA GLY A 344 -50.68 -6.52 46.87
C GLY A 344 -51.39 -5.23 46.37
N ALA A 345 -52.69 -4.95 46.59
CA ALA A 345 -53.37 -3.87 45.84
C ALA A 345 -53.05 -2.41 46.31
N MET A 346 -52.98 -2.19 47.62
CA MET A 346 -52.74 -0.86 48.22
C MET A 346 -51.30 -0.36 48.05
N GLU A 347 -50.42 -1.18 47.46
CA GLU A 347 -49.06 -0.79 47.10
C GLU A 347 -49.01 0.30 46.03
N LEU A 348 -49.86 0.26 44.99
CA LEU A 348 -49.55 0.93 43.72
C LEU A 348 -49.49 2.46 43.79
N VAL A 349 -50.39 3.10 44.54
CA VAL A 349 -50.36 4.57 44.74
C VAL A 349 -49.24 4.96 45.70
N SER A 350 -49.07 4.19 46.79
CA SER A 350 -47.95 4.30 47.73
C SER A 350 -46.60 4.23 47.00
N ARG A 351 -46.48 3.31 46.03
CA ARG A 351 -45.30 3.07 45.19
C ARG A 351 -44.99 4.25 44.29
N TYR A 352 -45.96 5.03 43.81
CA TYR A 352 -45.71 6.22 42.99
C TYR A 352 -45.17 7.42 43.80
N LEU A 353 -45.77 7.71 44.97
CA LEU A 353 -45.25 8.76 45.86
C LEU A 353 -43.88 8.36 46.45
N ALA A 354 -43.72 7.09 46.85
CA ALA A 354 -42.43 6.53 47.23
C ALA A 354 -41.41 6.61 46.09
N TYR A 355 -41.79 6.37 44.84
CA TYR A 355 -40.91 6.50 43.67
C TYR A 355 -40.43 7.95 43.46
N LYS A 356 -41.31 8.96 43.59
CA LYS A 356 -40.90 10.37 43.46
C LYS A 356 -39.95 10.82 44.57
N MET A 357 -40.26 10.48 45.83
CA MET A 357 -39.36 10.77 46.97
C MET A 357 -38.06 9.96 46.89
N SER A 358 -38.13 8.71 46.41
CA SER A 358 -36.96 7.86 46.15
C SER A 358 -36.07 8.47 45.08
N ARG A 359 -36.59 9.01 43.97
CA ARG A 359 -35.78 9.70 42.95
C ARG A 359 -34.98 10.87 43.55
N GLN A 360 -35.61 11.76 44.30
CA GLN A 360 -34.89 12.86 44.97
C GLN A 360 -33.90 12.36 46.05
N GLY A 361 -34.23 11.25 46.72
CA GLY A 361 -33.33 10.55 47.64
C GLY A 361 -32.14 9.87 46.95
N MET A 362 -32.31 9.40 45.70
CA MET A 362 -31.25 8.83 44.87
C MET A 362 -30.38 9.93 44.26
N GLU A 363 -30.97 11.04 43.81
CA GLU A 363 -30.28 12.23 43.31
C GLU A 363 -29.29 12.78 44.35
N LYS A 364 -29.74 12.97 45.60
CA LYS A 364 -28.87 13.35 46.74
C LYS A 364 -27.89 12.25 47.19
N LYS A 365 -28.06 11.00 46.74
CA LYS A 365 -27.03 9.95 46.89
C LYS A 365 -26.02 10.01 45.74
N LEU A 366 -26.46 10.29 44.52
CA LEU A 366 -25.59 10.48 43.34
C LEU A 366 -24.65 11.68 43.53
N GLU A 367 -25.14 12.81 44.05
CA GLU A 367 -24.27 13.95 44.45
C GLU A 367 -23.20 13.54 45.48
N LYS A 368 -23.58 12.73 46.47
CA LYS A 368 -22.66 12.24 47.51
C LYS A 368 -21.69 11.18 46.99
N LEU A 369 -22.10 10.41 45.97
CA LEU A 369 -21.24 9.46 45.27
C LEU A 369 -20.25 10.20 44.36
N ALA A 370 -20.69 11.19 43.59
CA ALA A 370 -19.82 12.05 42.77
C ALA A 370 -18.72 12.70 43.62
N LYS A 371 -19.09 13.37 44.73
CA LYS A 371 -18.11 13.95 45.66
C LYS A 371 -17.15 12.91 46.25
N ARG A 372 -17.62 11.68 46.52
CA ARG A 372 -16.75 10.56 46.94
C ARG A 372 -15.81 10.11 45.82
N MET A 373 -16.25 10.08 44.57
CA MET A 373 -15.40 9.81 43.41
C MET A 373 -14.32 10.89 43.28
N ASP A 374 -14.67 12.19 43.35
CA ASP A 374 -13.71 13.29 43.30
C ASP A 374 -12.62 13.18 44.39
N HIS A 375 -12.99 12.74 45.60
CA HIS A 375 -12.05 12.50 46.69
C HIS A 375 -11.18 11.25 46.45
N LEU A 376 -11.76 10.15 45.97
CA LEU A 376 -11.03 8.91 45.66
C LEU A 376 -10.07 9.08 44.47
N GLU A 377 -10.47 9.79 43.42
CA GLU A 377 -9.57 10.09 42.31
C GLU A 377 -8.47 11.08 42.70
N ARG A 378 -8.73 12.03 43.62
CA ARG A 378 -7.68 12.91 44.14
C ARG A 378 -6.66 12.14 44.97
N ALA A 379 -7.11 11.18 45.79
CA ALA A 379 -6.22 10.26 46.50
C ALA A 379 -5.39 9.40 45.52
N ARG A 380 -6.03 8.79 44.52
CA ARG A 380 -5.32 8.03 43.46
C ARG A 380 -4.27 8.86 42.76
N ARG A 381 -4.59 10.08 42.31
CA ARG A 381 -3.61 10.99 41.69
C ARG A 381 -2.43 11.33 42.61
N GLN A 382 -2.63 11.34 43.93
CA GLN A 382 -1.56 11.56 44.91
C GLN A 382 -0.68 10.30 45.13
N GLU A 383 -1.26 9.10 45.01
CA GLU A 383 -0.53 7.82 45.05
C GLU A 383 0.18 7.51 43.72
N GLU A 384 -0.42 7.90 42.59
CA GLU A 384 0.09 7.70 41.23
C GLU A 384 1.23 8.67 40.88
N ALA A 385 1.20 9.92 41.37
CA ALA A 385 2.22 10.94 41.08
C ALA A 385 3.67 10.49 41.33
N PRO A 386 4.06 9.94 42.50
CA PRO A 386 5.45 9.48 42.72
C PRO A 386 5.82 8.30 41.83
N LEU A 387 4.87 7.40 41.52
CA LEU A 387 5.09 6.27 40.60
C LEU A 387 5.33 6.76 39.16
N ILE A 388 4.64 7.80 38.73
CA ILE A 388 4.85 8.47 37.44
C ILE A 388 6.22 9.15 37.40
N GLU A 389 6.64 9.82 38.49
CA GLU A 389 7.98 10.40 38.59
C GLU A 389 9.09 9.33 38.54
N GLU A 390 8.94 8.21 39.26
CA GLU A 390 9.90 7.10 39.21
C GLU A 390 9.98 6.47 37.82
N ALA A 391 8.83 6.24 37.17
CA ALA A 391 8.76 5.72 35.80
C ALA A 391 9.24 6.73 34.74
N PHE A 392 9.27 8.02 35.05
CA PHE A 392 9.91 9.04 34.21
C PHE A 392 11.43 9.03 34.41
N ARG A 393 11.92 9.01 35.66
CA ARG A 393 13.37 8.96 35.97
C ARG A 393 14.05 7.73 35.35
N LYS A 394 13.42 6.54 35.46
CA LYS A 394 13.90 5.30 34.83
C LYS A 394 14.02 5.43 33.30
N ARG A 395 13.01 5.98 32.64
CA ARG A 395 13.06 6.24 31.18
C ARG A 395 14.17 7.23 30.81
N VAL A 396 14.38 8.29 31.59
CA VAL A 396 15.49 9.24 31.38
C VAL A 396 16.88 8.61 31.63
N GLU A 397 16.97 7.51 32.37
CA GLU A 397 18.20 6.71 32.52
C GLU A 397 18.36 5.71 31.36
N GLU A 398 17.29 5.04 30.94
CA GLU A 398 17.24 4.14 29.78
C GLU A 398 17.54 4.88 28.47
N GLU A 399 16.95 6.05 28.23
CA GLU A 399 17.16 6.92 27.07
C GLU A 399 18.62 7.38 26.96
N LYS A 400 19.30 7.68 28.09
CA LYS A 400 20.74 8.01 28.08
C LYS A 400 21.59 6.81 27.68
N LEU A 401 21.33 5.64 28.26
CA LEU A 401 22.07 4.41 27.94
C LEU A 401 21.86 3.97 26.49
N LEU A 402 20.68 4.23 25.92
CA LEU A 402 20.41 4.02 24.49
C LEU A 402 21.17 5.05 23.64
N HIS A 403 21.09 6.33 23.97
CA HIS A 403 21.80 7.39 23.23
C HIS A 403 23.31 7.20 23.25
N GLU A 404 23.90 6.81 24.39
CA GLU A 404 25.33 6.47 24.50
C GLU A 404 25.70 5.26 23.61
N GLN A 405 24.85 4.24 23.52
CA GLN A 405 25.04 3.10 22.61
C GLN A 405 24.88 3.47 21.13
N GLU A 406 23.96 4.38 20.80
CA GLU A 406 23.76 4.88 19.44
C GLU A 406 24.95 5.73 18.99
N GLN A 407 25.42 6.65 19.82
CA GLN A 407 26.64 7.44 19.55
C GLN A 407 27.87 6.54 19.36
N LEU A 408 28.05 5.50 20.19
CA LEU A 408 29.13 4.53 19.99
C LEU A 408 29.00 3.82 18.63
N ARG A 409 27.81 3.33 18.25
CA ARG A 409 27.58 2.68 16.95
C ARG A 409 27.81 3.63 15.77
N GLU A 410 27.40 4.89 15.88
CA GLU A 410 27.67 5.90 14.85
C GLU A 410 29.18 6.11 14.67
N THR A 411 29.96 6.17 15.76
CA THR A 411 31.42 6.24 15.67
C THR A 411 32.06 4.97 15.10
N GLU A 412 31.62 3.77 15.53
CA GLU A 412 32.11 2.49 14.99
C GLU A 412 31.82 2.33 13.49
N LEU A 413 30.65 2.79 13.02
CA LEU A 413 30.30 2.78 11.60
C LEU A 413 31.11 3.83 10.83
N SER A 414 31.28 5.04 11.38
CA SER A 414 32.11 6.10 10.80
C SER A 414 33.56 5.65 10.61
N ASP A 415 34.16 4.99 11.61
CA ASP A 415 35.51 4.43 11.53
C ASP A 415 35.62 3.29 10.50
N GLN A 416 34.60 2.43 10.40
CA GLN A 416 34.54 1.38 9.37
C GLN A 416 34.43 1.97 7.95
N HIS A 417 33.58 2.97 7.75
CA HIS A 417 33.47 3.71 6.49
C HIS A 417 34.79 4.40 6.14
N HIS A 418 35.41 5.10 7.10
CA HIS A 418 36.69 5.77 6.89
C HIS A 418 37.82 4.77 6.55
N ALA A 419 37.86 3.62 7.21
CA ALA A 419 38.80 2.55 6.88
C ALA A 419 38.58 2.00 5.46
N GLY A 420 37.31 1.83 5.05
CA GLY A 420 36.91 1.48 3.69
C GLY A 420 37.37 2.51 2.67
N ASP A 421 37.06 3.78 2.89
CA ASP A 421 37.43 4.91 2.03
C ASP A 421 38.95 5.06 1.89
N LEU A 422 39.72 4.79 2.94
CA LEU A 422 41.18 4.77 2.88
C LEU A 422 41.72 3.61 2.04
N LEU A 423 41.01 2.48 1.94
CA LEU A 423 41.36 1.36 1.05
C LEU A 423 40.93 1.63 -0.39
N GLU A 424 39.71 2.15 -0.60
CA GLU A 424 39.20 2.67 -1.88
C GLU A 424 40.17 3.70 -2.48
N LYS A 425 40.58 4.70 -1.69
CA LYS A 425 41.54 5.75 -2.08
C LYS A 425 42.91 5.17 -2.47
N LYS A 426 43.40 4.14 -1.77
CA LYS A 426 44.63 3.40 -2.13
C LYS A 426 44.49 2.51 -3.38
N ARG A 427 43.28 2.05 -3.70
CA ARG A 427 42.97 1.35 -4.96
C ARG A 427 42.96 2.34 -6.12
N LEU A 428 42.22 3.44 -5.96
CA LEU A 428 42.01 4.46 -6.99
C LEU A 428 43.25 5.32 -7.25
N SER A 429 44.15 5.49 -6.28
CA SER A 429 45.42 6.22 -6.49
C SER A 429 46.31 5.57 -7.56
N ARG A 430 46.16 4.27 -7.83
CA ARG A 430 46.85 3.55 -8.92
C ARG A 430 46.36 3.93 -10.32
N LEU A 431 45.17 4.50 -10.42
CA LEU A 431 44.55 4.96 -11.66
C LEU A 431 44.67 6.47 -11.84
N LEU A 432 45.23 7.18 -10.86
CA LEU A 432 45.28 8.65 -10.84
C LEU A 432 46.14 9.20 -11.98
N ASP A 433 47.30 8.59 -12.25
CA ASP A 433 48.19 8.97 -13.35
C ASP A 433 47.53 8.70 -14.72
N HIS A 434 46.85 7.57 -14.87
CA HIS A 434 46.08 7.25 -16.09
C HIS A 434 44.91 8.21 -16.32
N LYS A 435 44.22 8.60 -15.23
CA LYS A 435 43.13 9.58 -15.25
C LYS A 435 43.65 10.98 -15.61
N ASN A 436 44.81 11.37 -15.11
CA ASN A 436 45.46 12.64 -15.44
C ASN A 436 45.90 12.66 -16.91
N ALA A 437 46.61 11.64 -17.40
CA ALA A 437 47.04 11.55 -18.79
C ALA A 437 45.85 11.46 -19.79
N PHE A 438 44.71 10.90 -19.38
CA PHE A 438 43.47 10.96 -20.16
C PHE A 438 42.84 12.36 -20.12
N GLN A 439 42.77 12.99 -18.95
CA GLN A 439 42.25 14.35 -18.77
C GLN A 439 43.05 15.38 -19.58
N GLU A 440 44.39 15.31 -19.53
CA GLU A 440 45.29 16.13 -20.36
C GLU A 440 45.02 15.95 -21.85
N ARG A 441 44.83 14.70 -22.32
CA ARG A 441 44.50 14.43 -23.73
C ARG A 441 43.14 15.01 -24.14
N VAL A 442 42.13 14.98 -23.27
CA VAL A 442 40.81 15.58 -23.53
C VAL A 442 40.89 17.11 -23.51
N VAL A 443 41.70 17.70 -22.63
CA VAL A 443 41.95 19.15 -22.60
C VAL A 443 42.69 19.59 -23.86
N GLN A 444 43.80 18.94 -24.22
CA GLN A 444 44.56 19.22 -25.44
C GLN A 444 43.73 19.02 -26.71
N GLY A 445 42.84 18.03 -26.74
CA GLY A 445 41.88 17.83 -27.84
C GLY A 445 40.95 19.03 -28.00
N ARG A 446 40.34 19.50 -26.90
CA ARG A 446 39.47 20.68 -26.89
C ARG A 446 40.21 21.97 -27.21
N GLU A 447 41.44 22.14 -26.71
CA GLU A 447 42.30 23.28 -27.04
C GLU A 447 42.67 23.28 -28.54
N ALA A 448 42.90 22.11 -29.14
CA ALA A 448 43.16 21.97 -30.57
C ALA A 448 41.89 22.16 -31.43
N GLU A 449 40.70 21.88 -30.89
CA GLU A 449 39.41 22.23 -31.50
C GLU A 449 39.10 23.74 -31.42
N PHE A 450 39.52 24.43 -30.34
CA PHE A 450 39.25 25.86 -30.12
C PHE A 450 40.27 26.81 -30.79
N GLN A 451 41.54 26.40 -30.90
CA GLN A 451 42.59 27.20 -31.56
C GLN A 451 42.37 27.57 -33.04
N PRO A 452 41.69 26.78 -33.91
CA PRO A 452 41.33 27.25 -35.24
C PRO A 452 40.28 28.37 -35.18
N ASP A 453 39.25 28.25 -34.34
CA ASP A 453 38.17 29.24 -34.22
C ASP A 453 38.71 30.62 -33.81
N GLU A 454 39.63 30.68 -32.85
CA GLU A 454 40.33 31.92 -32.48
C GLU A 454 41.17 32.53 -33.63
N ARG A 455 41.70 31.68 -34.54
CA ARG A 455 42.54 32.10 -35.68
C ARG A 455 41.77 32.45 -36.94
N GLU A 456 40.51 32.06 -37.04
CA GLU A 456 39.60 32.52 -38.09
C GLU A 456 38.85 33.78 -37.63
N GLY A 457 38.33 33.81 -36.40
CA GLY A 457 37.76 35.02 -35.80
C GLY A 457 38.74 36.19 -35.68
N GLY A 458 40.04 35.92 -35.60
CA GLY A 458 41.09 36.94 -35.55
C GLY A 458 41.51 37.58 -36.90
N LYS A 459 40.84 37.26 -38.02
CA LYS A 459 41.25 37.75 -39.37
C LYS A 459 40.36 38.82 -39.99
N ASP A 460 39.15 39.05 -39.47
CA ASP A 460 38.24 40.06 -40.02
C ASP A 460 38.52 41.47 -39.46
N GLN A 461 39.45 42.15 -40.14
CA GLN A 461 39.59 43.61 -40.37
C GLN A 461 39.31 44.62 -39.22
N PRO A 462 40.26 45.54 -39.00
CA PRO A 462 39.96 46.96 -38.83
C PRO A 462 40.03 47.71 -40.17
N VAL A 463 38.94 48.38 -40.53
CA VAL A 463 38.71 49.06 -41.82
C VAL A 463 39.64 50.28 -42.03
N ASP A 464 40.18 50.44 -43.24
CA ASP A 464 40.89 51.64 -43.69
C ASP A 464 39.96 52.87 -43.78
N LEU A 465 40.02 53.78 -42.80
CA LEU A 465 39.39 55.11 -42.91
C LEU A 465 40.22 56.03 -43.81
N VAL A 466 40.09 55.85 -45.13
CA VAL A 466 40.65 56.76 -46.14
C VAL A 466 39.99 58.14 -46.01
N LYS A 467 40.72 59.10 -45.44
CA LYS A 467 40.37 60.53 -45.51
C LYS A 467 40.35 60.98 -46.97
N LYS A 468 39.23 61.56 -47.42
CA LYS A 468 39.20 62.50 -48.54
C LYS A 468 38.43 63.77 -48.19
N THR A 469 38.97 64.86 -48.71
CA THR A 469 38.44 66.23 -48.72
C THR A 469 37.28 66.38 -49.68
#